data_AF-A0A7S2WA74-F1
#
_entry.id   AF-A0A7S2WA74-F1
#
_cell.length_a   1.000
_cell.length_b   1.000
_cell.length_c   1.000
_cell.angle_alpha   90.00
_cell.angle_beta   90.00
_cell.angle_gamma   90.00
#
_symmetry.space_group_name_H-M   'P 1'
#
loop_
_entity.id
_entity.type
_entity.pdbx_description
1 polymer ?
#
loop_
_entity_poly.entity_id
_entity_poly.type
_entity_poly.pdbx_seq_one_letter_code
_entity_poly.pdbx_strand_id
1 'polypeptide(L)'
;SENPQRSMAKVLSLSTMAIAFGKVLFGPLIDKFGGVLCLQVALSLLAVSLGIIASAVNFSTFAWAWIFVDFIFSSCWAACLNAIHQSFSEQEWASKIGTLATAARTGNAVSFLTFASILQLAQTKAINIGVYGVQPWRIVFLIASLIQVVPIILLAKFGGAPNSF
;
A
#
# COMPACT_ATOMS: atom_id res chain seq x y z
N SER A 1 -25.47 -18.81 9.41
CA SER A 1 -24.16 -18.44 8.82
C SER A 1 -24.35 -17.15 8.03
N GLU A 2 -23.53 -16.13 8.26
CA GLU A 2 -23.58 -14.94 7.38
C GLU A 2 -23.12 -15.32 5.97
N ASN A 3 -23.77 -14.77 4.95
CA ASN A 3 -23.36 -14.92 3.55
C ASN A 3 -21.97 -14.27 3.36
N PRO A 4 -20.94 -14.99 2.87
CA PRO A 4 -19.60 -14.46 2.63
C PRO A 4 -19.58 -13.16 1.81
N GLN A 5 -20.49 -13.01 0.84
CA GLN A 5 -20.62 -11.79 0.04
C GLN A 5 -21.03 -10.58 0.89
N ARG A 6 -21.94 -10.78 1.85
CA ARG A 6 -22.40 -9.71 2.75
C ARG A 6 -21.30 -9.32 3.73
N SER A 7 -20.56 -10.29 4.25
CA SER A 7 -19.41 -10.04 5.14
C SER A 7 -18.30 -9.27 4.40
N MET A 8 -18.00 -9.64 3.15
CA MET A 8 -17.03 -8.90 2.32
C MET A 8 -17.51 -7.48 1.99
N ALA A 9 -18.79 -7.29 1.65
CA ALA A 9 -19.35 -5.96 1.38
C ALA A 9 -19.21 -5.03 2.59
N LYS A 10 -19.49 -5.54 3.82
CA LYS A 10 -19.27 -4.78 5.05
C LYS A 10 -17.82 -4.34 5.22
N VAL A 11 -16.86 -5.23 4.96
CA VAL A 11 -15.42 -4.90 5.03
C VAL A 11 -15.08 -3.80 4.04
N LEU A 12 -15.53 -3.89 2.79
CA LEU A 12 -15.28 -2.87 1.77
C LEU A 12 -15.88 -1.50 2.13
N SER A 13 -17.10 -1.48 2.68
CA SER A 13 -17.73 -0.25 3.16
C SER A 13 -16.95 0.38 4.33
N LEU A 14 -16.56 -0.42 5.32
CA LEU A 14 -15.74 0.04 6.45
C LEU A 14 -14.37 0.53 5.99
N SER A 15 -13.75 -0.15 5.03
CA SER A 15 -12.48 0.27 4.42
C SER A 15 -12.60 1.64 3.76
N THR A 16 -13.68 1.87 3.02
CA THR A 16 -13.93 3.16 2.37
C THR A 16 -14.08 4.28 3.40
N MET A 17 -14.78 4.01 4.51
CA MET A 17 -14.88 4.95 5.63
C MET A 17 -13.52 5.20 6.30
N ALA A 18 -12.71 4.15 6.46
CA ALA A 18 -11.37 4.25 7.03
C ALA A 18 -10.47 5.14 6.16
N ILE A 19 -10.52 5.03 4.83
CA ILE A 19 -9.78 5.93 3.92
C ILE A 19 -10.18 7.38 4.13
N ALA A 20 -11.49 7.66 4.23
CA ALA A 20 -11.99 9.02 4.45
C ALA A 20 -11.50 9.58 5.80
N PHE A 21 -11.57 8.77 6.86
CA PHE A 21 -11.10 9.15 8.20
C PHE A 21 -9.58 9.35 8.26
N GLY A 22 -8.80 8.49 7.59
CA GLY A 22 -7.35 8.56 7.55
C GLY A 22 -6.86 9.89 6.96
N LYS A 23 -7.47 10.37 5.88
CA LYS A 23 -7.10 11.68 5.30
C LYS A 23 -7.28 12.84 6.27
N VAL A 24 -8.31 12.80 7.12
CA VAL A 24 -8.56 13.84 8.13
C VAL A 24 -7.54 13.76 9.26
N LEU A 25 -7.22 12.54 9.73
CA LEU A 25 -6.32 12.35 10.87
C LEU A 25 -4.85 12.56 10.53
N PHE A 26 -4.42 12.11 9.35
CA PHE A 26 -3.01 12.06 9.00
C PHE A 26 -2.44 13.40 8.52
N GLY A 27 -3.26 14.35 8.07
CA GLY A 27 -2.80 15.69 7.68
C GLY A 27 -1.97 16.37 8.78
N PRO A 28 -2.54 16.63 9.96
CA PRO A 28 -1.81 17.26 11.07
C PRO A 28 -0.57 16.47 11.53
N LEU A 29 -0.60 15.14 11.44
CA LEU A 29 0.54 14.30 11.79
C LEU A 29 1.69 14.46 10.78
N ILE A 30 1.36 14.47 9.49
CA ILE A 30 2.34 14.66 8.40
C ILE A 30 3.00 16.03 8.50
N ASP A 31 2.22 17.08 8.78
CA ASP A 31 2.75 18.44 8.91
C ASP A 31 3.71 18.57 10.10
N LYS A 32 3.46 17.84 11.19
CA LYS A 32 4.30 17.87 12.40
C LYS A 32 5.60 17.06 12.27
N PHE A 33 5.54 15.87 11.69
CA PHE A 33 6.66 14.91 11.67
C PHE A 33 7.43 14.89 10.34
N GLY A 34 6.91 15.57 9.31
CA GLY A 34 7.49 15.63 7.98
C GLY A 34 7.07 14.46 7.09
N GLY A 35 6.94 14.73 5.78
CA GLY A 35 6.45 13.77 4.81
C GLY A 35 7.30 12.50 4.71
N VAL A 36 8.62 12.61 4.77
CA VAL A 36 9.54 11.46 4.61
C VAL A 36 9.41 10.46 5.75
N LEU A 37 9.46 10.93 7.00
CA LEU A 37 9.35 10.05 8.17
C LEU A 37 7.97 9.38 8.21
N CYS A 38 6.90 10.15 7.96
CA CYS A 38 5.55 9.60 7.87
C CYS A 38 5.43 8.56 6.76
N LEU A 39 6.07 8.76 5.61
CA LEU A 39 6.07 7.81 4.50
C LEU A 39 6.83 6.52 4.85
N GLN A 40 7.98 6.61 5.53
CA GLN A 40 8.70 5.42 6.01
C GLN A 40 7.87 4.60 7.00
N VAL A 41 7.22 5.25 7.96
CA VAL A 41 6.34 4.58 8.93
C VAL A 41 5.15 3.96 8.22
N ALA A 42 4.49 4.69 7.32
CA ALA A 42 3.35 4.18 6.56
C ALA A 42 3.73 2.95 5.71
N LEU A 43 4.83 3.02 4.96
CA LEU A 43 5.32 1.90 4.15
C LEU A 43 5.70 0.68 5.00
N SER A 44 6.30 0.90 6.18
CA SER A 44 6.64 -0.19 7.11
C SER A 44 5.39 -0.87 7.65
N LEU A 45 4.40 -0.09 8.06
CA LEU A 45 3.11 -0.61 8.53
C LEU A 45 2.34 -1.32 7.41
N LEU A 46 2.40 -0.82 6.17
CA LEU A 46 1.85 -1.49 4.99
C LEU A 46 2.55 -2.82 4.74
N ALA A 47 3.88 -2.87 4.78
CA ALA A 47 4.66 -4.09 4.61
C ALA A 47 4.20 -5.17 5.61
N VAL A 48 4.12 -4.82 6.90
CA VAL A 48 3.65 -5.73 7.96
C VAL A 48 2.21 -6.17 7.72
N SER A 49 1.31 -5.24 7.42
CA SER A 49 -0.12 -5.53 7.24
C SER A 49 -0.39 -6.43 6.04
N LEU A 50 0.31 -6.22 4.93
CA LEU A 50 0.26 -7.09 3.76
C LEU A 50 0.80 -8.51 4.08
N GLY A 51 1.84 -8.60 4.91
CA GLY A 51 2.35 -9.88 5.41
C GLY A 51 1.35 -10.62 6.31
N ILE A 52 0.61 -9.88 7.16
CA ILE A 52 -0.50 -10.43 7.95
C ILE A 52 -1.61 -10.95 7.03
N ILE A 53 -1.99 -10.20 5.98
CA ILE A 53 -2.98 -10.66 5.00
C ILE A 53 -2.51 -11.97 4.34
N ALA A 54 -1.25 -12.04 3.90
CA ALA A 54 -0.69 -13.23 3.26
C ALA A 54 -0.78 -14.49 4.15
N SER A 55 -0.63 -14.33 5.47
CA SER A 55 -0.68 -15.40 6.46
C SER A 55 -2.04 -15.59 7.15
N ALA A 56 -3.03 -14.74 6.86
CA ALA A 56 -4.31 -14.72 7.57
C ALA A 56 -5.09 -16.02 7.34
N VAL A 57 -5.36 -16.79 8.40
CA VAL A 57 -6.17 -18.02 8.34
C VAL A 57 -7.66 -17.72 8.52
N ASN A 58 -7.97 -16.71 9.34
CA ASN A 58 -9.34 -16.35 9.72
C ASN A 58 -9.80 -15.08 8.99
N PHE A 59 -11.08 -15.04 8.60
CA PHE A 59 -11.68 -13.88 7.91
C PHE A 59 -11.56 -12.58 8.73
N SER A 60 -11.70 -12.66 10.06
CA SER A 60 -11.56 -11.48 10.93
C SER A 60 -10.18 -10.84 10.84
N THR A 61 -9.11 -11.66 10.84
CA THR A 61 -7.73 -11.16 10.70
C THR A 61 -7.52 -10.50 9.34
N PHE A 62 -8.02 -11.14 8.27
CA PHE A 62 -8.00 -10.56 6.93
C PHE A 62 -8.74 -9.22 6.89
N ALA A 63 -9.97 -9.16 7.42
CA ALA A 63 -10.81 -7.97 7.41
C ALA A 63 -10.16 -6.78 8.12
N TRP A 64 -9.64 -6.98 9.32
CA TRP A 64 -8.98 -5.91 10.07
C TRP A 64 -7.69 -5.45 9.41
N ALA A 65 -6.86 -6.39 8.94
CA ALA A 65 -5.63 -6.04 8.23
C ALA A 65 -5.93 -5.28 6.93
N TRP A 66 -6.99 -5.66 6.20
CA TRP A 66 -7.44 -4.97 5.00
C TRP A 66 -7.86 -3.52 5.29
N ILE A 67 -8.75 -3.33 6.28
CA ILE A 67 -9.21 -1.99 6.70
C ILE A 67 -8.01 -1.13 7.11
N PHE A 68 -7.05 -1.72 7.82
CA PHE A 68 -5.85 -1.03 8.26
C PHE A 68 -4.91 -0.66 7.11
N VAL A 69 -4.75 -1.53 6.10
CA VAL A 69 -4.02 -1.22 4.87
C VAL A 69 -4.63 0.00 4.18
N ASP A 70 -5.94 -0.01 3.97
CA ASP A 70 -6.64 1.11 3.30
C ASP A 70 -6.56 2.41 4.11
N PHE A 71 -6.67 2.30 5.44
CA PHE A 71 -6.47 3.42 6.36
C PHE A 71 -5.08 4.04 6.22
N ILE A 72 -4.01 3.23 6.28
CA ILE A 72 -2.63 3.72 6.17
C ILE A 72 -2.35 4.25 4.76
N PHE A 73 -2.77 3.53 3.72
CA PHE A 73 -2.54 3.90 2.33
C PHE A 73 -3.13 5.28 2.00
N SER A 74 -4.22 5.66 2.67
CA SER A 74 -4.83 6.99 2.52
C SER A 74 -3.88 8.15 2.84
N SER A 75 -2.87 7.94 3.69
CA SER A 75 -1.89 8.95 4.09
C SER A 75 -0.70 9.07 3.14
N CYS A 76 -0.39 8.02 2.39
CA CYS A 76 0.80 7.96 1.54
C CYS A 76 0.83 9.08 0.49
N TRP A 77 -0.31 9.40 -0.13
CA TRP A 77 -0.38 10.48 -1.11
C TRP A 77 -0.05 11.84 -0.49
N ALA A 78 -0.66 12.16 0.66
CA ALA A 78 -0.41 13.40 1.39
C ALA A 78 1.04 13.49 1.88
N ALA A 79 1.60 12.39 2.39
CA ALA A 79 2.99 12.32 2.83
C ALA A 79 3.98 12.55 1.68
N CYS A 80 3.71 11.97 0.50
CA CYS A 80 4.50 12.23 -0.71
C CYS A 80 4.42 13.70 -1.15
N LEU A 81 3.23 14.31 -1.13
CA LEU A 81 3.08 15.74 -1.47
C LEU A 81 3.85 16.64 -0.50
N ASN A 82 3.73 16.37 0.80
CA ASN A 82 4.46 17.10 1.84
C ASN A 82 5.98 16.91 1.70
N ALA A 83 6.45 15.69 1.41
CA ALA A 83 7.87 15.42 1.15
C ALA A 83 8.38 16.19 -0.08
N ILE A 84 7.61 16.22 -1.17
CA ILE A 84 7.98 17.02 -2.36
C ILE A 84 8.04 18.51 -2.02
N HIS A 85 7.02 19.02 -1.31
CA HIS A 85 6.97 20.42 -0.90
C HIS A 85 8.17 20.82 0.00
N GLN A 86 8.67 19.89 0.81
CA GLN A 86 9.84 20.12 1.67
C GLN A 86 11.17 20.02 0.92
N SER A 87 11.24 19.27 -0.19
CA SER A 87 12.49 18.95 -0.88
C SER A 87 12.75 19.74 -2.18
N PHE A 88 11.74 20.41 -2.75
CA PHE A 88 11.85 21.09 -4.03
C PHE A 88 11.32 22.52 -3.99
N SER A 89 11.82 23.35 -4.91
CA SER A 89 11.36 24.73 -5.08
C SER A 89 9.93 24.81 -5.63
N GLU A 90 9.23 25.92 -5.38
CA GLU A 90 7.85 26.13 -5.85
C GLU A 90 7.72 26.01 -7.38
N GLN A 91 8.75 26.44 -8.13
CA GLN A 91 8.79 26.36 -9.59
C GLN A 91 8.82 24.91 -10.09
N GLU A 92 9.44 24.01 -9.33
CA GLU A 92 9.55 22.59 -9.69
C GLU A 92 8.36 21.77 -9.18
N TRP A 93 7.59 22.30 -8.23
CA TRP A 93 6.58 21.54 -7.50
C TRP A 93 5.56 20.86 -8.42
N ALA A 94 4.99 21.61 -9.37
CA ALA A 94 4.01 21.08 -10.32
C ALA A 94 4.59 19.93 -11.17
N SER A 95 5.84 20.07 -11.60
CA SER A 95 6.55 19.04 -12.38
C SER A 95 6.80 17.77 -11.55
N LYS A 96 7.22 17.91 -10.30
CA LYS A 96 7.45 16.78 -9.39
C LYS A 96 6.15 16.08 -8.99
N ILE A 97 5.07 16.81 -8.76
CA ILE A 97 3.73 16.21 -8.55
C ILE A 97 3.29 15.45 -9.80
N GLY A 98 3.47 16.01 -11.00
CA GLY A 98 3.15 15.33 -12.26
C GLY A 98 3.93 14.03 -12.42
N THR A 99 5.22 14.04 -12.06
CA THR A 99 6.08 12.85 -12.05
C THR A 99 5.59 11.81 -11.04
N LEU A 100 5.24 12.22 -9.82
CA LEU A 100 4.66 11.35 -8.79
C LEU A 100 3.35 10.71 -9.27
N ALA A 101 2.44 11.49 -9.84
CA ALA A 101 1.16 11.01 -10.33
C ALA A 101 1.32 10.00 -11.48
N THR A 102 2.26 10.25 -12.38
CA THR A 102 2.61 9.34 -13.48
C THR A 102 3.21 8.04 -12.93
N ALA A 103 4.19 8.15 -12.03
CA ALA A 103 4.82 6.99 -11.38
C ALA A 103 3.81 6.13 -10.62
N ALA A 104 2.87 6.74 -9.88
CA ALA A 104 1.82 6.02 -9.16
C ALA A 104 0.89 5.24 -10.11
N ARG A 105 0.46 5.85 -11.22
CA ARG A 105 -0.41 5.19 -12.21
C ARG A 105 0.32 4.06 -12.95
N THR A 106 1.56 4.31 -13.38
CA THR A 106 2.41 3.29 -14.01
C THR A 106 2.67 2.14 -13.05
N GLY A 107 3.01 2.43 -11.79
CA GLY A 107 3.21 1.44 -10.74
C GLY A 107 1.97 0.56 -10.53
N ASN A 108 0.77 1.17 -10.51
CA ASN A 108 -0.49 0.41 -10.42
C ASN A 108 -0.72 -0.48 -11.65
N ALA A 109 -0.50 0.03 -12.87
CA ALA A 109 -0.68 -0.74 -14.09
C ALA A 109 0.27 -1.96 -14.16
N VAL A 110 1.55 -1.74 -13.84
CA VAL A 110 2.56 -2.80 -13.77
C VAL A 110 2.19 -3.82 -12.69
N SER A 111 1.80 -3.34 -11.50
CA SER A 111 1.40 -4.22 -10.39
C SER A 111 0.19 -5.09 -10.76
N PHE A 112 -0.84 -4.51 -11.39
CA PHE A 112 -2.01 -5.29 -11.83
C PHE A 112 -1.64 -6.35 -12.85
N LEU A 113 -0.82 -6.02 -13.85
CA LEU A 113 -0.35 -6.98 -14.85
C LEU A 113 0.46 -8.11 -14.21
N THR A 114 1.42 -7.77 -13.35
CA THR A 114 2.28 -8.74 -12.67
C THR A 114 1.47 -9.64 -11.73
N PHE A 115 0.61 -9.07 -10.89
CA PHE A 115 -0.19 -9.84 -9.93
C PHE A 115 -1.24 -10.71 -10.61
N ALA A 116 -1.90 -10.22 -11.67
CA ALA A 116 -2.79 -11.05 -12.48
C ALA A 116 -2.07 -12.25 -13.08
N SER A 117 -0.87 -12.04 -13.61
CA SER A 117 -0.03 -13.12 -14.17
C SER A 117 0.35 -14.15 -13.11
N ILE A 118 0.74 -13.70 -11.90
CA ILE A 118 1.07 -14.60 -10.78
C ILE A 118 -0.14 -15.43 -10.35
N LEU A 119 -1.32 -14.80 -10.22
CA LEU A 119 -2.56 -15.50 -9.85
C LEU A 119 -2.89 -16.60 -10.87
N GLN A 120 -2.84 -16.27 -12.16
CA GLN A 120 -3.17 -17.20 -13.24
C GLN A 120 -2.18 -18.37 -13.34
N LEU A 121 -0.88 -18.10 -13.21
CA LEU A 121 0.16 -19.13 -13.24
C LEU A 121 0.08 -20.06 -12.03
N ALA A 122 -0.09 -19.50 -10.83
CA ALA A 122 -0.19 -20.28 -9.60
C ALA A 122 -1.45 -21.17 -9.60
N GLN A 123 -2.58 -20.64 -10.07
CA GLN A 123 -3.81 -21.41 -10.18
C GLN A 123 -3.69 -22.54 -11.23
N THR A 124 -3.17 -22.25 -12.42
CA THR A 124 -2.99 -23.24 -13.48
C THR A 124 -2.04 -24.37 -13.04
N LYS A 125 -0.91 -24.02 -12.42
CA LYS A 125 0.04 -25.03 -11.91
C LYS A 125 -0.59 -25.93 -10.86
N ALA A 126 -1.33 -25.37 -9.89
CA ALA A 126 -1.98 -26.15 -8.84
C ALA A 126 -3.00 -27.16 -9.39
N ILE A 127 -3.81 -26.73 -10.35
CA ILE A 127 -4.78 -27.59 -11.03
C ILE A 127 -4.06 -28.74 -11.76
N ASN A 128 -2.98 -28.45 -12.48
CA ASN A 128 -2.24 -29.46 -13.24
C ASN A 128 -1.57 -30.54 -12.36
N ILE A 129 -1.23 -30.22 -11.10
CA ILE A 129 -0.66 -31.18 -10.14
C ILE A 129 -1.74 -31.80 -9.21
N GLY A 130 -3.02 -31.58 -9.50
CA GLY A 130 -4.15 -32.16 -8.76
C GLY A 130 -4.39 -31.54 -7.37
N VAL A 131 -3.84 -30.36 -7.08
CA VAL A 131 -4.04 -29.67 -5.80
C VAL A 131 -5.19 -28.66 -5.93
N TYR A 132 -6.29 -28.95 -5.25
CA TYR A 132 -7.47 -28.08 -5.18
C TYR A 132 -7.49 -27.25 -3.89
N GLY A 133 -8.10 -26.07 -3.94
CA GLY A 133 -8.22 -25.19 -2.77
C GLY A 133 -6.98 -24.33 -2.49
N VAL A 134 -6.04 -24.21 -3.43
CA VAL A 134 -4.95 -23.24 -3.31
C VAL A 134 -5.49 -21.81 -3.21
N GLN A 135 -4.74 -20.95 -2.51
CA GLN A 135 -5.08 -19.55 -2.30
C GLN A 135 -3.98 -18.65 -2.90
N PRO A 136 -3.89 -18.52 -4.25
CA PRO A 136 -2.83 -17.78 -4.94
C PRO A 136 -2.69 -16.32 -4.50
N TRP A 137 -3.78 -15.72 -4.05
CA TRP A 137 -3.80 -14.35 -3.52
C TRP A 137 -2.81 -14.15 -2.36
N ARG A 138 -2.54 -15.19 -1.54
CA ARG A 138 -1.55 -15.10 -0.46
C ARG A 138 -0.16 -14.75 -0.96
N ILE A 139 0.25 -15.35 -2.08
CA ILE A 139 1.56 -15.10 -2.71
C ILE A 139 1.64 -13.65 -3.20
N VAL A 140 0.55 -13.13 -3.78
CA VAL A 140 0.48 -11.74 -4.22
C VAL A 140 0.69 -10.79 -3.04
N PHE A 141 -0.02 -10.99 -1.92
CA PHE A 141 0.15 -10.15 -0.74
C PHE A 141 1.55 -10.26 -0.11
N LEU A 142 2.16 -11.45 -0.14
CA LEU A 142 3.53 -11.65 0.33
C LEU A 142 4.53 -10.88 -0.54
N ILE A 143 4.43 -10.99 -1.87
CA ILE A 143 5.29 -10.25 -2.80
C ILE A 143 5.07 -8.74 -2.63
N ALA A 144 3.82 -8.29 -2.51
CA ALA A 144 3.50 -6.88 -2.29
C ALA A 144 4.10 -6.35 -0.99
N SER A 145 4.10 -7.14 0.08
CA SER A 145 4.75 -6.84 1.37
C SER A 145 6.26 -6.65 1.21
N LEU A 146 6.93 -7.60 0.53
CA LEU A 146 8.38 -7.53 0.29
C LEU A 146 8.78 -6.34 -0.59
N ILE A 147 7.98 -6.01 -1.60
CA ILE A 147 8.25 -4.87 -2.50
C ILE A 147 8.24 -3.53 -1.72
N GLN A 148 7.46 -3.40 -0.64
CA GLN A 148 7.46 -2.17 0.18
C GLN A 148 8.83 -1.88 0.82
N VAL A 149 9.70 -2.89 0.98
CA VAL A 149 11.06 -2.70 1.52
C VAL A 149 11.91 -1.82 0.62
N VAL A 150 11.70 -1.86 -0.71
CA VAL A 150 12.46 -1.05 -1.68
C VAL A 150 12.30 0.45 -1.41
N PRO A 151 11.08 1.04 -1.43
CA PRO A 151 10.93 2.46 -1.12
C PRO A 151 11.33 2.81 0.31
N ILE A 152 11.19 1.91 1.30
CA ILE A 152 11.67 2.15 2.67
C ILE A 152 13.20 2.36 2.67
N ILE A 153 13.96 1.49 2.01
CA ILE A 153 15.42 1.61 1.91
C ILE A 153 15.81 2.87 1.15
N LEU A 154 15.12 3.17 0.04
CA LEU A 154 15.40 4.37 -0.74
C LEU A 154 15.15 5.64 0.08
N LEU A 155 14.05 5.72 0.82
CA LEU A 155 13.77 6.86 1.70
C LEU A 155 14.75 6.94 2.87
N ALA A 156 15.17 5.81 3.44
CA ALA A 156 16.18 5.79 4.50
C ALA A 156 17.54 6.30 4.02
N LYS A 157 17.92 6.01 2.78
CA LYS A 157 19.20 6.46 2.19
C LYS A 157 19.16 7.86 1.62
N PHE A 158 18.05 8.27 0.99
CA PHE A 158 17.97 9.48 0.19
C PHE A 158 16.94 10.50 0.70
N GLY A 159 16.04 10.11 1.59
CA GLY A 159 15.00 10.99 2.12
C GLY A 159 15.44 11.93 3.23
N GLY A 160 16.63 11.69 3.82
CA GLY A 160 17.16 12.46 4.94
C GLY A 160 18.13 13.58 4.58
N ALA A 161 18.11 14.12 3.35
CA ALA A 161 18.99 15.22 2.95
C ALA A 161 18.30 16.59 3.11
N PRO A 162 18.46 17.29 4.25
CA PRO A 162 18.30 18.72 4.29
C PRO A 162 19.52 19.35 3.58
N ASN A 163 19.27 20.08 2.50
CA ASN A 163 20.11 21.15 1.95
C ASN A 163 21.62 21.07 2.27
N SER A 164 22.36 20.34 1.45
CA SER A 164 23.80 20.54 1.29
C SER A 164 24.18 20.57 -0.20
N PHE A 165 23.61 21.53 -0.92
CA PHE A 165 24.17 22.14 -2.13
C PHE A 165 23.75 23.60 -2.19
#